data_AF-A0A377G5U5-F1
#
_entry.id   AF-A0A377G5U5-F1
#
_cell.length_a   1.000
_cell.length_b   1.000
_cell.length_c   1.000
_cell.angle_alpha   90.00
_cell.angle_beta   90.00
_cell.angle_gamma   90.00
#
_symmetry.space_group_name_H-M   'P 1'
#
loop_
_entity.id
_entity.type
_entity.pdbx_description
1 polymer ?
#
loop_
_entity_poly.entity_id
_entity_poly.type
_entity_poly.pdbx_seq_one_letter_code
_entity_poly.pdbx_strand_id
1 'polypeptide(L)'
;MISKQELERQYQEKQEQINTQRQSIVELQKNQLEKATKIEECNQKNAGIIAREIPSILRQIQLEASSSEQLDCKNKEFVLAHVEQQLLMITAEDKRYREIANPERIEKILALLSKVQDHLNKGVQHYDSKELAKLADESGVPSRTLPAKKGFKLLLEILGEDPKKYSYTWKSTDYQNLSTVVPLVIERTTFIKDEDNRYFTQLTQASKSIEQLKSKLISTYEERDRLAGEVTDLGEEIIRIETGSLQELIHQAETLEQELRKLAEQERQTELRRIQELREKSENTSHHRESEVESSAKNELGKEEPKQEIQANEERVALARTLKTMLVTYQNERNAHYKAKDFFNHKDKDLREEFIRTIGDENNGLLKDYVISGNCEEVLKKITSGIAYFKGIKMQATLNRMVVKLLDAHQKSEVIEDLAVKAQATLSIFTQRKGRPQQYAQKIQDLYEKIAGIKAYAATLPENKQGTINELGDLLQKDLDRFVIQSPNELPAKDAYQQFDLRITARLHSQDDIMSDEQSWSAIVFNFLLCVATLAKLIYSKAKTGRASLFFDKTEVQKEIEAPVDAALEDLRNFFTLES
;
A
#
# COMPACT_ATOMS: atom_id res chain seq x y z
N MET A 1 -5.50 -50.26 -35.87
CA MET A 1 -4.48 -49.31 -35.34
C MET A 1 -4.83 -47.95 -35.87
N ILE A 2 -5.01 -46.97 -34.98
CA ILE A 2 -5.17 -45.56 -35.38
C ILE A 2 -3.85 -45.11 -36.01
N SER A 3 -3.89 -44.39 -37.13
CA SER A 3 -2.66 -43.92 -37.79
C SER A 3 -2.03 -42.81 -36.95
N LYS A 4 -0.70 -42.68 -37.00
CA LYS A 4 0.04 -41.59 -36.34
C LYS A 4 -0.53 -40.21 -36.70
N GLN A 5 -0.89 -40.01 -37.97
CA GLN A 5 -1.51 -38.77 -38.45
C GLN A 5 -2.86 -38.48 -37.79
N GLU A 6 -3.67 -39.50 -37.51
CA GLU A 6 -4.96 -39.32 -36.83
C GLU A 6 -4.79 -39.01 -35.33
N LEU A 7 -3.77 -39.59 -34.67
CA LEU A 7 -3.42 -39.22 -33.29
C LEU A 7 -2.87 -37.79 -33.20
N GLU A 8 -2.04 -37.37 -34.16
CA GLU A 8 -1.55 -35.98 -34.25
C GLU A 8 -2.71 -34.99 -34.46
N ARG A 9 -3.69 -35.34 -35.31
CA ARG A 9 -4.90 -34.55 -35.52
C ARG A 9 -5.73 -34.39 -34.24
N GLN A 10 -5.98 -35.49 -33.53
CA GLN A 10 -6.75 -35.46 -32.27
C GLN A 10 -6.01 -34.69 -31.17
N TYR A 11 -4.68 -34.81 -31.10
CA TYR A 11 -3.86 -34.03 -30.18
C TYR A 11 -3.96 -32.53 -30.48
N GLN A 12 -3.89 -32.13 -31.76
CA GLN A 12 -4.07 -30.73 -32.17
C GLN A 12 -5.47 -30.19 -31.83
N GLU A 13 -6.54 -30.94 -32.13
CA GLU A 13 -7.92 -30.57 -31.75
C GLU A 13 -8.06 -30.37 -30.23
N LYS A 14 -7.45 -31.24 -29.42
CA LYS A 14 -7.47 -31.11 -27.96
C LYS A 14 -6.67 -29.89 -27.50
N GLN A 15 -5.54 -29.60 -28.13
CA GLN A 15 -4.74 -28.42 -27.83
C GLN A 15 -5.50 -27.12 -28.17
N GLU A 16 -6.27 -27.10 -29.26
CA GLU A 16 -7.15 -25.97 -29.61
C GLU A 16 -8.30 -25.79 -28.59
N GLN A 17 -8.93 -26.88 -28.14
CA GLN A 17 -9.96 -26.85 -27.10
C GLN A 17 -9.41 -26.33 -25.78
N ILE A 18 -8.22 -26.78 -25.37
CA ILE A 18 -7.48 -26.28 -24.18
C ILE A 18 -7.23 -24.78 -24.31
N ASN A 19 -6.75 -24.32 -25.47
CA ASN A 19 -6.50 -22.91 -25.71
C ASN A 19 -7.77 -22.06 -25.64
N THR A 20 -8.87 -22.55 -26.22
CA THR A 20 -10.19 -21.89 -26.18
C THR A 20 -10.69 -21.76 -24.74
N GLN A 21 -10.58 -22.81 -23.92
CA GLN A 21 -11.00 -22.74 -22.52
C GLN A 21 -10.12 -21.82 -21.69
N ARG A 22 -8.81 -21.81 -21.93
CA ARG A 22 -7.89 -20.86 -21.30
C ARG A 22 -8.26 -19.41 -21.63
N GLN A 23 -8.62 -19.12 -22.88
CA GLN A 23 -9.08 -17.78 -23.29
C GLN A 23 -10.38 -17.39 -22.59
N SER A 24 -11.35 -18.29 -22.51
CA SER A 24 -12.61 -18.06 -21.78
C SER A 24 -12.38 -17.77 -20.30
N ILE A 25 -11.51 -18.54 -19.63
CA ILE A 25 -11.14 -18.26 -18.24
C ILE A 25 -10.51 -16.87 -18.11
N VAL A 26 -9.57 -16.48 -19.00
CA VAL A 26 -8.94 -15.15 -18.96
C VAL A 26 -9.97 -14.03 -19.11
N GLU A 27 -10.99 -14.19 -19.97
CA GLU A 27 -12.07 -13.20 -20.12
C GLU A 27 -12.94 -13.09 -18.87
N LEU A 28 -13.30 -14.22 -18.25
CA LEU A 28 -14.05 -14.25 -16.99
C LEU A 28 -13.26 -13.61 -15.84
N GLN A 29 -11.95 -13.89 -15.76
CA GLN A 29 -11.05 -13.29 -14.77
C GLN A 29 -10.93 -11.77 -14.94
N LYS A 30 -10.84 -11.29 -16.20
CA LYS A 30 -10.86 -9.87 -16.51
C LYS A 30 -12.16 -9.22 -16.04
N ASN A 31 -13.31 -9.82 -16.34
CA ASN A 31 -14.61 -9.35 -15.90
C ASN A 31 -14.73 -9.32 -14.37
N GLN A 32 -14.17 -10.33 -13.68
CA GLN A 32 -14.13 -10.40 -12.22
C GLN A 32 -13.31 -9.24 -11.63
N LEU A 33 -12.14 -8.94 -12.19
CA LEU A 33 -11.27 -7.84 -11.76
C LEU A 33 -11.92 -6.47 -11.99
N GLU A 34 -12.58 -6.27 -13.13
CA GLU A 34 -13.31 -5.02 -13.42
C GLU A 34 -14.42 -4.78 -12.41
N LYS A 35 -15.18 -5.83 -12.04
CA LYS A 35 -16.23 -5.74 -11.01
C LYS A 35 -15.64 -5.51 -9.62
N ALA A 36 -14.55 -6.18 -9.25
CA ALA A 36 -13.85 -5.97 -7.99
C ALA A 36 -13.31 -4.53 -7.85
N THR A 37 -12.84 -3.93 -8.95
CA THR A 37 -12.42 -2.52 -8.97
C THR A 37 -13.60 -1.58 -8.70
N LYS A 38 -14.76 -1.85 -9.30
CA LYS A 38 -16.00 -1.07 -9.03
C LYS A 38 -16.46 -1.20 -7.57
N ILE A 39 -16.31 -2.37 -6.94
CA ILE A 39 -16.57 -2.55 -5.50
C ILE A 39 -15.70 -1.60 -4.66
N GLU A 40 -14.42 -1.49 -5.00
CA GLU A 40 -13.50 -0.60 -4.29
C GLU A 40 -13.85 0.88 -4.52
N GLU A 41 -14.25 1.27 -5.73
CA GLU A 41 -14.79 2.61 -6.00
C GLU A 41 -16.04 2.92 -5.16
N CYS A 42 -16.95 1.96 -5.01
CA CYS A 42 -18.11 2.10 -4.13
C CYS A 42 -17.68 2.30 -2.66
N ASN A 43 -16.71 1.53 -2.17
CA ASN A 43 -16.19 1.66 -0.80
C ASN A 43 -15.57 3.05 -0.58
N GLN A 44 -14.77 3.55 -1.53
CA GLN A 44 -14.16 4.88 -1.44
C GLN A 44 -15.20 6.00 -1.47
N LYS A 45 -16.24 5.89 -2.30
CA LYS A 45 -17.36 6.83 -2.32
C LYS A 45 -18.09 6.85 -0.97
N ASN A 46 -18.37 5.68 -0.39
CA ASN A 46 -19.02 5.57 0.91
C ASN A 46 -18.17 6.21 2.02
N ALA A 47 -16.87 5.91 2.06
CA ALA A 47 -15.94 6.52 3.01
C ALA A 47 -15.87 8.05 2.86
N GLY A 48 -15.91 8.56 1.63
CA GLY A 48 -15.97 10.00 1.34
C GLY A 48 -17.21 10.69 1.91
N ILE A 49 -18.38 10.07 1.76
CA ILE A 49 -19.63 10.59 2.32
C ILE A 49 -19.55 10.67 3.85
N ILE A 50 -19.08 9.59 4.50
CA ILE A 50 -19.02 9.46 5.95
C ILE A 50 -17.98 10.44 6.54
N ALA A 51 -16.76 10.44 6.02
CA ALA A 51 -15.66 11.18 6.62
C ALA A 51 -15.65 12.69 6.26
N ARG A 52 -16.35 13.09 5.18
CA ARG A 52 -16.30 14.48 4.68
C ARG A 52 -17.67 15.13 4.54
N GLU A 53 -18.58 14.52 3.79
CA GLU A 53 -19.85 15.17 3.42
C GLU A 53 -20.75 15.37 4.65
N ILE A 54 -20.95 14.33 5.46
CA ILE A 54 -21.78 14.39 6.67
C ILE A 54 -21.21 15.40 7.71
N PRO A 55 -19.93 15.32 8.11
CA PRO A 55 -19.35 16.32 9.02
C PRO A 55 -19.40 17.75 8.48
N SER A 56 -19.29 17.94 7.16
CA SER A 56 -19.40 19.27 6.56
C SER A 56 -20.80 19.85 6.73
N ILE A 57 -21.85 19.04 6.56
CA ILE A 57 -23.25 19.49 6.76
C ILE A 57 -23.49 19.87 8.22
N LEU A 58 -23.03 19.04 9.17
CA LEU A 58 -23.22 19.31 10.60
C LEU A 58 -22.47 20.57 11.07
N ARG A 59 -21.26 20.81 10.56
CA ARG A 59 -20.51 22.05 10.87
C ARG A 59 -21.22 23.32 10.41
N GLN A 60 -21.98 23.28 9.30
CA GLN A 60 -22.73 24.45 8.82
C GLN A 60 -23.82 24.91 9.81
N ILE A 61 -24.34 23.97 10.62
CA ILE A 61 -25.31 24.24 11.68
C ILE A 61 -24.67 24.20 13.08
N GLN A 62 -23.34 24.32 13.15
CA GLN A 62 -22.57 24.35 14.41
C GLN A 62 -22.73 23.10 15.29
N LEU A 63 -23.09 21.96 14.69
CA LEU A 63 -23.08 20.65 15.34
C LEU A 63 -21.78 19.91 15.05
N GLU A 64 -21.24 19.26 16.07
CA GLU A 64 -20.10 18.36 15.93
C GLU A 64 -20.59 16.98 15.53
N ALA A 65 -20.03 16.42 14.46
CA ALA A 65 -20.32 15.06 14.04
C ALA A 65 -19.80 14.06 15.08
N SER A 66 -20.54 12.98 15.31
CA SER A 66 -19.97 11.87 16.10
C SER A 66 -18.77 11.28 15.36
N SER A 67 -17.74 10.83 16.10
CA SER A 67 -16.52 10.30 15.49
C SER A 67 -16.80 9.12 14.55
N SER A 68 -16.14 9.13 13.40
CA SER A 68 -16.14 8.04 12.42
C SER A 68 -14.80 7.28 12.37
N GLU A 69 -13.84 7.58 13.24
CA GLU A 69 -12.46 7.06 13.17
C GLU A 69 -12.37 5.54 13.37
N GLN A 70 -13.32 4.96 14.10
CA GLN A 70 -13.40 3.52 14.37
C GLN A 70 -14.55 2.83 13.61
N LEU A 71 -15.23 3.55 12.73
CA LEU A 71 -16.38 3.02 12.01
C LEU A 71 -15.91 2.16 10.83
N ASP A 72 -16.34 0.90 10.80
CA ASP A 72 -16.15 0.06 9.62
C ASP A 72 -17.03 0.55 8.47
N CYS A 73 -16.40 1.35 7.60
CA CYS A 73 -17.04 1.92 6.41
C CYS A 73 -17.44 0.85 5.37
N LYS A 74 -17.03 -0.41 5.53
CA LYS A 74 -17.47 -1.52 4.66
C LYS A 74 -18.75 -2.18 5.17
N ASN A 75 -19.12 -1.97 6.43
CA ASN A 75 -20.34 -2.56 6.98
C ASN A 75 -21.55 -1.63 6.81
N LYS A 76 -22.49 -2.02 5.94
CA LYS A 76 -23.73 -1.27 5.65
C LYS A 76 -24.51 -0.94 6.92
N GLU A 77 -24.71 -1.90 7.82
CA GLU A 77 -25.55 -1.74 9.01
C GLU A 77 -24.93 -0.74 9.99
N PHE A 78 -23.62 -0.84 10.24
CA PHE A 78 -22.91 0.10 11.12
C PHE A 78 -22.89 1.51 10.54
N VAL A 79 -22.68 1.65 9.23
CA VAL A 79 -22.74 2.96 8.58
C VAL A 79 -24.13 3.57 8.64
N LEU A 80 -25.18 2.81 8.35
CA LEU A 80 -26.55 3.34 8.43
C LEU A 80 -26.93 3.69 9.87
N ALA A 81 -26.50 2.91 10.87
CA ALA A 81 -26.69 3.25 12.27
C ALA A 81 -25.98 4.55 12.66
N HIS A 82 -24.74 4.75 12.17
CA HIS A 82 -24.01 5.99 12.39
C HIS A 82 -24.70 7.20 11.76
N VAL A 83 -25.19 7.07 10.52
CA VAL A 83 -25.95 8.13 9.84
C VAL A 83 -27.24 8.45 10.60
N GLU A 84 -27.94 7.44 11.10
CA GLU A 84 -29.14 7.61 11.92
C GLU A 84 -28.84 8.38 13.22
N GLN A 85 -27.70 8.10 13.86
CA GLN A 85 -27.27 8.88 15.03
C GLN A 85 -27.08 10.36 14.69
N GLN A 86 -26.51 10.70 13.53
CA GLN A 86 -26.38 12.10 13.12
C GLN A 86 -27.74 12.78 12.89
N LEU A 87 -28.71 12.06 12.31
CA LEU A 87 -30.08 12.56 12.14
C LEU A 87 -30.78 12.80 13.49
N LEU A 88 -30.57 11.90 14.45
CA LEU A 88 -31.06 12.07 15.82
C LEU A 88 -30.44 13.29 16.50
N MET A 89 -29.16 13.61 16.26
CA MET A 89 -28.53 14.82 16.78
C MET A 89 -29.19 16.10 16.25
N ILE A 90 -29.46 16.16 14.94
CA ILE A 90 -30.19 17.30 14.34
C ILE A 90 -31.58 17.43 14.94
N THR A 91 -32.29 16.31 15.10
CA THR A 91 -33.65 16.28 15.66
C THR A 91 -33.66 16.74 17.13
N ALA A 92 -32.67 16.31 17.91
CA ALA A 92 -32.51 16.74 19.30
C ALA A 92 -32.20 18.25 19.40
N GLU A 93 -31.36 18.77 18.51
CA GLU A 93 -31.05 20.21 18.47
C GLU A 93 -32.25 21.04 18.00
N ASP A 94 -33.02 20.60 17.00
CA ASP A 94 -34.28 21.26 16.59
C ASP A 94 -35.26 21.34 17.76
N LYS A 95 -35.46 20.23 18.49
CA LYS A 95 -36.32 20.21 19.67
C LYS A 95 -35.83 21.18 20.74
N ARG A 96 -34.54 21.12 21.09
CA ARG A 96 -33.91 22.01 22.10
C ARG A 96 -34.05 23.48 21.70
N TYR A 97 -33.80 23.82 20.44
CA TYR A 97 -33.90 25.20 19.98
C TYR A 97 -35.36 25.68 19.95
N ARG A 98 -36.32 24.83 19.57
CA ARG A 98 -37.77 25.17 19.67
C ARG A 98 -38.20 25.48 21.09
N GLU A 99 -37.69 24.74 22.08
CA GLU A 99 -37.97 24.99 23.49
C GLU A 99 -37.42 26.36 23.95
N ILE A 100 -36.23 26.75 23.46
CA ILE A 100 -35.58 28.04 23.79
C ILE A 100 -36.26 29.22 23.06
N ALA A 101 -36.42 29.11 21.74
CA ALA A 101 -36.98 30.16 20.89
C ALA A 101 -38.47 30.40 21.17
N ASN A 102 -39.20 29.32 21.49
CA ASN A 102 -40.64 29.33 21.78
C ASN A 102 -41.44 30.13 20.73
N PRO A 103 -41.49 29.64 19.47
CA PRO A 103 -42.08 30.37 18.36
C PRO A 103 -43.55 30.74 18.61
N GLU A 104 -44.33 29.87 19.24
CA GLU A 104 -45.72 30.16 19.60
C GLU A 104 -45.86 31.40 20.49
N ARG A 105 -44.94 31.59 21.43
CA ARG A 105 -44.95 32.77 22.29
C ARG A 105 -44.62 34.04 21.50
N ILE A 106 -43.64 33.98 20.61
CA ILE A 106 -43.27 35.11 19.76
C ILE A 106 -44.45 35.51 18.86
N GLU A 107 -45.17 34.54 18.30
CA GLU A 107 -46.36 34.82 17.50
C GLU A 107 -47.48 35.48 18.31
N LYS A 108 -47.74 34.99 19.52
CA LYS A 108 -48.71 35.62 20.44
C LYS A 108 -48.33 37.05 20.80
N ILE A 109 -47.03 37.32 21.01
CA ILE A 109 -46.53 38.68 21.28
C ILE A 109 -46.74 39.57 20.06
N LEU A 110 -46.35 39.14 18.86
CA LEU A 110 -46.54 39.93 17.63
C LEU A 110 -48.03 40.20 17.35
N ALA A 111 -48.90 39.20 17.54
CA ALA A 111 -50.34 39.37 17.39
C ALA A 111 -50.93 40.37 18.40
N LEU A 112 -50.47 40.34 19.65
CA LEU A 112 -50.83 41.34 20.66
C LEU A 112 -50.36 42.74 20.24
N LEU A 113 -49.08 42.89 19.89
CA LEU A 113 -48.50 44.18 19.55
C LEU A 113 -49.15 44.78 18.31
N SER A 114 -49.52 43.98 17.32
CA SER A 114 -50.30 44.43 16.16
C SER A 114 -51.65 45.01 16.58
N LYS A 115 -52.41 44.33 17.46
CA LYS A 115 -53.69 44.85 17.97
C LYS A 115 -53.52 46.14 18.79
N VAL A 116 -52.43 46.23 19.57
CA VAL A 116 -52.08 47.44 20.33
C VAL A 116 -51.76 48.58 19.36
N GLN A 117 -50.96 48.31 18.33
CA GLN A 117 -50.63 49.29 17.29
C GLN A 117 -51.89 49.76 16.55
N ASP A 118 -52.79 48.86 16.19
CA ASP A 118 -54.07 49.20 15.54
C ASP A 118 -54.93 50.10 16.43
N HIS A 119 -54.92 49.88 17.75
CA HIS A 119 -55.61 50.75 18.70
C HIS A 119 -54.97 52.13 18.78
N LEU A 120 -53.63 52.21 18.80
CA LEU A 120 -52.90 53.49 18.81
C LEU A 120 -53.07 54.26 17.48
N ASN A 121 -53.21 53.57 16.37
CA ASN A 121 -53.43 54.16 15.05
C ASN A 121 -54.80 54.87 14.94
N LYS A 122 -55.77 54.57 15.83
CA LYS A 122 -57.05 55.30 15.92
C LYS A 122 -56.89 56.72 16.48
N GLY A 123 -55.71 57.07 16.99
CA GLY A 123 -55.37 58.40 17.49
C GLY A 123 -55.65 58.60 18.98
N VAL A 124 -55.08 59.67 19.53
CA VAL A 124 -55.10 59.98 20.98
C VAL A 124 -56.51 60.09 21.58
N GLN A 125 -57.51 60.51 20.78
CA GLN A 125 -58.89 60.64 21.23
C GLN A 125 -59.55 59.28 21.52
N HIS A 126 -59.01 58.20 20.98
CA HIS A 126 -59.56 56.84 21.12
C HIS A 126 -58.68 55.97 22.03
N TYR A 127 -57.62 56.55 22.61
CA TYR A 127 -56.76 55.87 23.55
C TYR A 127 -57.49 55.49 24.84
N ASP A 128 -57.38 54.21 25.20
CA ASP A 128 -57.93 53.64 26.43
C ASP A 128 -57.00 52.56 26.98
N SER A 129 -56.44 52.81 28.17
CA SER A 129 -55.56 51.87 28.85
C SER A 129 -56.30 50.60 29.30
N LYS A 130 -57.63 50.67 29.49
CA LYS A 130 -58.45 49.49 29.82
C LYS A 130 -58.59 48.55 28.63
N GLU A 131 -58.73 49.10 27.42
CA GLU A 131 -58.77 48.29 26.20
C GLU A 131 -57.41 47.64 25.95
N LEU A 132 -56.31 48.38 26.13
CA LEU A 132 -54.97 47.80 26.03
C LEU A 132 -54.70 46.71 27.09
N ALA A 133 -55.22 46.88 28.31
CA ALA A 133 -55.16 45.85 29.34
C ALA A 133 -55.92 44.59 28.93
N LYS A 134 -57.14 44.75 28.40
CA LYS A 134 -57.95 43.64 27.90
C LYS A 134 -57.26 42.88 26.77
N LEU A 135 -56.68 43.60 25.79
CA LEU A 135 -55.92 42.99 24.70
C LEU A 135 -54.76 42.14 25.24
N ALA A 136 -54.04 42.62 26.25
CA ALA A 136 -52.95 41.89 26.88
C ALA A 136 -53.45 40.63 27.60
N ASP A 137 -54.56 40.69 28.33
CA ASP A 137 -55.15 39.53 29.02
C ASP A 137 -55.66 38.47 28.03
N GLU A 138 -56.22 38.89 26.90
CA GLU A 138 -56.72 38.00 25.84
C GLU A 138 -55.60 37.42 24.95
N SER A 139 -54.37 37.93 25.05
CA SER A 139 -53.25 37.48 24.22
C SER A 139 -52.75 36.07 24.53
N GLY A 140 -53.02 35.57 25.74
CA GLY A 140 -52.49 34.29 26.23
C GLY A 140 -50.97 34.30 26.45
N VAL A 141 -50.31 35.46 26.46
CA VAL A 141 -48.88 35.59 26.76
C VAL A 141 -48.66 35.61 28.28
N PRO A 142 -47.92 34.66 28.87
CA PRO A 142 -47.63 34.68 30.30
C PRO A 142 -46.53 35.70 30.65
N SER A 143 -46.63 36.29 31.84
CA SER A 143 -45.58 37.12 32.44
C SER A 143 -44.27 36.34 32.62
N ARG A 144 -43.13 37.00 32.41
CA ARG A 144 -41.78 36.44 32.65
C ARG A 144 -41.38 36.49 34.12
N THR A 145 -41.94 37.44 34.86
CA THR A 145 -41.49 37.80 36.20
C THR A 145 -42.44 37.33 37.29
N LEU A 146 -43.77 37.41 37.07
CA LEU A 146 -44.77 37.06 38.08
C LEU A 146 -46.05 36.52 37.40
N PRO A 147 -46.45 35.26 37.63
CA PRO A 147 -47.65 34.67 37.04
C PRO A 147 -48.96 35.46 37.29
N ALA A 148 -48.98 36.29 38.34
CA ALA A 148 -50.11 37.15 38.69
C ALA A 148 -50.16 38.49 37.93
N LYS A 149 -49.14 38.87 37.15
CA LYS A 149 -49.16 40.10 36.35
C LYS A 149 -50.14 39.95 35.20
N LYS A 150 -51.13 40.86 35.17
CA LYS A 150 -52.24 40.92 34.21
C LYS A 150 -52.46 42.35 33.69
N GLY A 151 -53.24 42.47 32.63
CA GLY A 151 -53.71 43.72 32.06
C GLY A 151 -52.57 44.62 31.58
N PHE A 152 -52.68 45.92 31.83
CA PHE A 152 -51.72 46.91 31.35
C PHE A 152 -50.29 46.67 31.86
N LYS A 153 -50.14 46.13 33.08
CA LYS A 153 -48.82 45.81 33.64
C LYS A 153 -48.12 44.67 32.88
N LEU A 154 -48.88 43.73 32.34
CA LEU A 154 -48.37 42.66 31.48
C LEU A 154 -47.90 43.24 30.14
N LEU A 155 -48.67 44.18 29.54
CA LEU A 155 -48.28 44.87 28.32
C LEU A 155 -46.95 45.63 28.50
N LEU A 156 -46.80 46.39 29.58
CA LEU A 156 -45.55 47.12 29.85
C LEU A 156 -44.36 46.19 30.06
N GLU A 157 -44.57 45.03 30.68
CA GLU A 157 -43.52 44.01 30.81
C GLU A 157 -43.08 43.46 29.45
N ILE A 158 -44.03 43.19 28.54
CA ILE A 158 -43.74 42.72 27.18
C ILE A 158 -42.94 43.78 26.40
N LEU A 159 -43.29 45.06 26.59
CA LEU A 159 -42.59 46.19 25.96
C LEU A 159 -41.23 46.49 26.61
N GLY A 160 -40.93 45.91 27.78
CA GLY A 160 -39.71 46.23 28.54
C GLY A 160 -39.73 47.63 29.18
N GLU A 161 -40.92 48.19 29.40
CA GLU A 161 -41.12 49.55 29.86
C GLU A 161 -41.27 49.62 31.39
N ASP A 162 -40.73 50.69 32.00
CA ASP A 162 -40.88 50.94 33.44
C ASP A 162 -42.31 51.42 33.76
N PRO A 163 -43.08 50.72 34.61
CA PRO A 163 -44.42 51.13 35.03
C PRO A 163 -44.51 52.55 35.59
N LYS A 164 -43.42 53.10 36.14
CA LYS A 164 -43.38 54.48 36.64
C LYS A 164 -43.60 55.53 35.56
N LYS A 165 -43.22 55.25 34.30
CA LYS A 165 -43.45 56.14 33.14
C LYS A 165 -44.93 56.31 32.77
N TYR A 166 -45.80 55.46 33.33
CA TYR A 166 -47.24 55.39 33.03
C TYR A 166 -48.10 55.52 34.29
N SER A 167 -47.49 55.92 35.42
CA SER A 167 -48.17 56.09 36.71
C SER A 167 -48.48 57.57 36.92
N TYR A 168 -49.76 57.91 37.12
CA TYR A 168 -50.23 59.29 37.31
C TYR A 168 -49.93 60.24 36.13
N THR A 169 -49.82 59.71 34.92
CA THR A 169 -49.60 60.43 33.66
C THR A 169 -50.91 60.75 32.93
N TRP A 170 -50.86 61.74 32.04
CA TRP A 170 -52.01 62.07 31.17
C TRP A 170 -52.13 61.02 30.05
N LYS A 171 -53.36 60.78 29.59
CA LYS A 171 -53.64 59.88 28.44
C LYS A 171 -52.80 60.20 27.21
N SER A 172 -52.55 61.49 26.94
CA SER A 172 -51.72 61.95 25.83
C SER A 172 -50.25 61.54 25.98
N THR A 173 -49.73 61.55 27.20
CA THR A 173 -48.35 61.14 27.51
C THR A 173 -48.18 59.63 27.33
N ASP A 174 -49.09 58.82 27.86
CA ASP A 174 -49.07 57.37 27.67
C ASP A 174 -49.18 57.00 26.19
N TYR A 175 -50.09 57.66 25.48
CA TYR A 175 -50.27 57.49 24.05
C TYR A 175 -48.97 57.75 23.28
N GLN A 176 -48.30 58.87 23.54
CA GLN A 176 -47.04 59.22 22.87
C GLN A 176 -45.92 58.23 23.15
N ASN A 177 -45.77 57.82 24.43
CA ASN A 177 -44.78 56.84 24.84
C ASN A 177 -45.02 55.49 24.14
N LEU A 178 -46.25 54.98 24.17
CA LEU A 178 -46.59 53.71 23.53
C LEU A 178 -46.51 53.77 22.01
N SER A 179 -46.90 54.88 21.39
CA SER A 179 -46.81 55.05 19.93
C SER A 179 -45.36 55.08 19.42
N THR A 180 -44.41 55.39 20.32
CA THR A 180 -42.98 55.33 20.03
C THR A 180 -42.42 53.93 20.27
N VAL A 181 -42.78 53.30 21.40
CA VAL A 181 -42.17 52.03 21.82
C VAL A 181 -42.74 50.82 21.08
N VAL A 182 -44.05 50.78 20.82
CA VAL A 182 -44.71 49.61 20.21
C VAL A 182 -44.13 49.24 18.83
N PRO A 183 -43.94 50.19 17.88
CA PRO A 183 -43.31 49.88 16.59
C PRO A 183 -41.91 49.29 16.72
N LEU A 184 -41.07 49.82 17.63
CA LEU A 184 -39.71 49.35 17.86
C LEU A 184 -39.69 47.93 18.41
N VAL A 185 -40.61 47.61 19.32
CA VAL A 185 -40.71 46.26 19.88
C VAL A 185 -41.25 45.28 18.83
N ILE A 186 -42.17 45.70 17.96
CA ILE A 186 -42.61 44.90 16.81
C ILE A 186 -41.41 44.59 15.91
N GLU A 187 -40.65 45.59 15.47
CA GLU A 187 -39.48 45.42 14.59
C GLU A 187 -38.46 44.45 15.19
N ARG A 188 -38.10 44.65 16.46
CA ARG A 188 -37.18 43.77 17.18
C ARG A 188 -37.71 42.34 17.29
N THR A 189 -38.99 42.17 17.59
CA THR A 189 -39.59 40.84 17.75
C THR A 189 -39.71 40.12 16.41
N THR A 190 -39.99 40.84 15.33
CA THR A 190 -39.98 40.32 13.96
C THR A 190 -38.57 39.88 13.56
N PHE A 191 -37.55 40.69 13.85
CA PHE A 191 -36.15 40.29 13.61
C PHE A 191 -35.78 38.99 14.31
N ILE A 192 -36.17 38.82 15.59
CA ILE A 192 -35.94 37.57 16.33
C ILE A 192 -36.68 36.40 15.65
N LYS A 193 -37.95 36.60 15.28
CA LYS A 193 -38.74 35.58 14.56
C LYS A 193 -38.06 35.14 13.27
N ASP A 194 -37.55 36.09 12.49
CA ASP A 194 -36.92 35.83 11.20
C ASP A 194 -35.58 35.11 11.35
N GLU A 195 -34.78 35.47 12.35
CA GLU A 195 -33.54 34.77 12.71
C GLU A 195 -33.80 33.34 13.18
N ASP A 196 -34.81 33.12 14.04
CA ASP A 196 -35.23 31.79 14.47
C ASP A 196 -35.72 30.94 13.28
N ASN A 197 -36.54 31.52 12.40
CA ASN A 197 -36.99 30.85 11.18
C ASN A 197 -35.84 30.48 10.24
N ARG A 198 -34.84 31.35 10.12
CA ARG A 198 -33.62 31.07 9.34
C ARG A 198 -32.89 29.86 9.90
N TYR A 199 -32.72 29.79 11.22
CA TYR A 199 -32.06 28.65 11.86
C TYR A 199 -32.87 27.36 11.72
N PHE A 200 -34.19 27.37 11.94
CA PHE A 200 -35.06 26.21 11.69
C PHE A 200 -34.98 25.72 10.24
N THR A 201 -34.89 26.65 9.28
CA THR A 201 -34.71 26.33 7.87
C THR A 201 -33.38 25.63 7.62
N GLN A 202 -32.29 26.10 8.24
CA GLN A 202 -30.97 25.47 8.14
C GLN A 202 -30.96 24.06 8.73
N LEU A 203 -31.58 23.84 9.91
CA LEU A 203 -31.72 22.51 10.50
C LEU A 203 -32.51 21.56 9.60
N THR A 204 -33.62 22.03 9.04
CA THR A 204 -34.46 21.24 8.11
C THR A 204 -33.69 20.88 6.83
N GLN A 205 -32.94 21.83 6.28
CA GLN A 205 -32.09 21.61 5.11
C GLN A 205 -30.98 20.59 5.41
N ALA A 206 -30.29 20.72 6.54
CA ALA A 206 -29.26 19.79 6.97
C ALA A 206 -29.80 18.36 7.14
N SER A 207 -30.95 18.22 7.81
CA SER A 207 -31.64 16.93 7.96
C SER A 207 -31.95 16.30 6.59
N LYS A 208 -32.54 17.09 5.68
CA LYS A 208 -32.85 16.63 4.32
C LYS A 208 -31.60 16.23 3.54
N SER A 209 -30.50 16.98 3.66
CA SER A 209 -29.24 16.65 3.00
C SER A 209 -28.64 15.35 3.55
N ILE A 210 -28.67 15.12 4.86
CA ILE A 210 -28.20 13.85 5.44
C ILE A 210 -29.10 12.68 4.99
N GLU A 211 -30.42 12.85 4.90
CA GLU A 211 -31.33 11.82 4.36
C GLU A 211 -31.05 11.48 2.88
N GLN A 212 -30.69 12.48 2.07
CA GLN A 212 -30.25 12.25 0.69
C GLN A 212 -28.93 11.47 0.65
N LEU A 213 -27.98 11.78 1.53
CA LEU A 213 -26.73 11.02 1.66
C LEU A 213 -26.97 9.59 2.15
N LYS A 214 -27.91 9.39 3.09
CA LYS A 214 -28.36 8.07 3.55
C LYS A 214 -28.90 7.23 2.38
N SER A 215 -29.77 7.82 1.57
CA SER A 215 -30.32 7.16 0.38
C SER A 215 -29.23 6.80 -0.64
N LYS A 216 -28.27 7.70 -0.86
CA LYS A 216 -27.11 7.49 -1.73
C LYS A 216 -26.20 6.37 -1.22
N LEU A 217 -25.95 6.32 0.08
CA LEU A 217 -25.21 5.24 0.74
C LEU A 217 -25.92 3.89 0.56
N ILE A 218 -27.23 3.82 0.82
CA ILE A 218 -28.04 2.60 0.62
C ILE A 218 -27.88 2.07 -0.80
N SER A 219 -28.09 2.92 -1.80
CA SER A 219 -27.94 2.54 -3.21
C SER A 219 -26.52 2.08 -3.56
N THR A 220 -25.50 2.75 -3.01
CA THR A 220 -24.10 2.40 -3.26
C THR A 220 -23.72 1.06 -2.63
N TYR A 221 -24.23 0.74 -1.43
CA TYR A 221 -24.05 -0.57 -0.80
C TYR A 221 -24.80 -1.67 -1.55
N GLU A 222 -26.03 -1.42 -2.03
CA GLU A 222 -26.78 -2.40 -2.83
C GLU A 222 -26.06 -2.72 -4.14
N GLU A 223 -25.50 -1.70 -4.81
CA GLU A 223 -24.66 -1.92 -5.98
C GLU A 223 -23.41 -2.73 -5.63
N ARG A 224 -22.74 -2.41 -4.51
CA ARG A 224 -21.58 -3.16 -4.03
C ARG A 224 -21.90 -4.62 -3.77
N ASP A 225 -22.99 -4.91 -3.08
CA ASP A 225 -23.39 -6.27 -2.72
C ASP A 225 -23.80 -7.07 -3.95
N ARG A 226 -24.49 -6.45 -4.91
CA ARG A 226 -24.76 -7.05 -6.23
C ARG A 226 -23.46 -7.41 -6.94
N LEU A 227 -22.50 -6.47 -7.03
CA LEU A 227 -21.21 -6.72 -7.68
C LEU A 227 -20.41 -7.81 -6.94
N ALA A 228 -20.48 -7.87 -5.61
CA ALA A 228 -19.82 -8.91 -4.82
C ALA A 228 -20.41 -10.30 -5.09
N GLY A 229 -21.74 -10.39 -5.25
CA GLY A 229 -22.41 -11.60 -5.73
C GLY A 229 -21.89 -12.01 -7.11
N GLU A 230 -21.89 -11.10 -8.08
CA GLU A 230 -21.39 -11.37 -9.44
C GLU A 230 -19.90 -11.80 -9.46
N VAL A 231 -19.06 -11.22 -8.59
CA VAL A 231 -17.65 -11.62 -8.45
C VAL A 231 -17.51 -13.04 -7.91
N THR A 232 -18.40 -13.44 -6.98
CA THR A 232 -18.44 -14.78 -6.42
C THR A 232 -18.88 -15.79 -7.48
N ASP A 233 -19.97 -15.50 -8.19
CA ASP A 233 -20.49 -16.34 -9.28
C ASP A 233 -19.45 -16.56 -10.38
N LEU A 234 -18.75 -15.50 -10.80
CA LEU A 234 -17.64 -15.60 -11.76
C LEU A 234 -16.49 -16.46 -11.23
N GLY A 235 -16.20 -16.36 -9.93
CA GLY A 235 -15.17 -17.19 -9.28
C GLY A 235 -15.53 -18.68 -9.31
N GLU A 236 -16.78 -19.02 -8.99
CA GLU A 236 -17.29 -20.39 -9.07
C GLU A 236 -17.28 -20.92 -10.51
N GLU A 237 -17.65 -20.08 -11.49
CA GLU A 237 -17.60 -20.45 -12.90
C GLU A 237 -16.19 -20.71 -13.39
N ILE A 238 -15.21 -19.88 -13.00
CA ILE A 238 -13.79 -20.10 -13.32
C ILE A 238 -13.31 -21.43 -12.73
N ILE A 239 -13.59 -21.69 -11.45
CA ILE A 239 -13.21 -22.95 -10.78
C ILE A 239 -13.84 -24.15 -11.50
N ARG A 240 -15.10 -24.04 -11.93
CA ARG A 240 -15.79 -25.11 -12.67
C ARG A 240 -15.11 -25.42 -14.01
N ILE A 241 -14.70 -24.40 -14.76
CA ILE A 241 -14.00 -24.59 -16.04
C ILE A 241 -12.59 -25.16 -15.80
N GLU A 242 -11.85 -24.64 -14.81
CA GLU A 242 -10.49 -25.08 -14.49
C GLU A 242 -10.43 -26.54 -14.02
N THR A 243 -11.26 -26.91 -13.04
CA THR A 243 -11.22 -28.24 -12.39
C THR A 243 -11.98 -29.31 -13.16
N GLY A 244 -13.07 -28.93 -13.84
CA GLY A 244 -13.82 -29.88 -14.65
C GLY A 244 -13.19 -30.03 -16.03
N SER A 245 -13.50 -29.09 -16.91
CA SER A 245 -13.28 -29.30 -18.34
C SER A 245 -11.82 -29.16 -18.77
N LEU A 246 -11.07 -28.20 -18.20
CA LEU A 246 -9.69 -27.95 -18.60
C LEU A 246 -8.75 -29.06 -18.13
N GLN A 247 -8.89 -29.53 -16.88
CA GLN A 247 -8.10 -30.67 -16.38
C GLN A 247 -8.37 -31.94 -17.18
N GLU A 248 -9.62 -32.23 -17.51
CA GLU A 248 -9.97 -33.39 -18.32
C GLU A 248 -9.34 -33.31 -19.73
N LEU A 249 -9.41 -32.15 -20.38
CA LEU A 249 -8.78 -31.94 -21.69
C LEU A 249 -7.26 -32.06 -21.64
N ILE A 250 -6.61 -31.53 -20.59
CA ILE A 250 -5.15 -31.67 -20.40
C ILE A 250 -4.78 -33.15 -20.24
N HIS A 251 -5.52 -33.91 -19.43
CA HIS A 251 -5.27 -35.33 -19.23
C HIS A 251 -5.44 -36.14 -20.53
N GLN A 252 -6.47 -35.83 -21.32
CA GLN A 252 -6.66 -36.43 -22.64
C GLN A 252 -5.50 -36.10 -23.60
N ALA A 253 -5.02 -34.85 -23.61
CA ALA A 253 -3.89 -34.43 -24.43
C ALA A 253 -2.56 -35.11 -24.01
N GLU A 254 -2.30 -35.24 -22.70
CA GLU A 254 -1.13 -35.95 -22.17
C GLU A 254 -1.12 -37.44 -22.56
N THR A 255 -2.29 -38.07 -22.53
CA THR A 255 -2.44 -39.48 -22.95
C THR A 255 -2.11 -39.64 -24.43
N LEU A 256 -2.65 -38.76 -25.29
CA LEU A 256 -2.34 -38.74 -26.73
C LEU A 256 -0.85 -38.48 -27.00
N GLU A 257 -0.22 -37.57 -26.26
CA GLU A 257 1.21 -37.29 -26.39
C GLU A 257 2.07 -38.51 -26.03
N GLN A 258 1.72 -39.24 -24.97
CA GLN A 258 2.41 -40.48 -24.59
C GLN A 258 2.31 -41.56 -25.67
N GLU A 259 1.13 -41.70 -26.29
CA GLU A 259 0.94 -42.63 -27.41
C GLU A 259 1.78 -42.23 -28.64
N LEU A 260 1.81 -40.93 -28.99
CA LEU A 260 2.65 -40.40 -30.06
C LEU A 260 4.14 -40.62 -29.81
N ARG A 261 4.62 -40.43 -28.57
CA ARG A 261 6.03 -40.70 -28.19
C ARG A 261 6.38 -42.17 -28.33
N LYS A 262 5.49 -43.08 -27.91
CA LYS A 262 5.70 -44.53 -28.06
C LYS A 262 5.80 -44.93 -29.54
N LEU A 263 4.95 -44.37 -30.41
CA LEU A 263 5.00 -44.61 -31.85
C LEU A 263 6.29 -44.06 -32.47
N ALA A 264 6.71 -42.85 -32.11
CA ALA A 264 7.95 -42.25 -32.62
C ALA A 264 9.21 -43.05 -32.23
N GLU A 265 9.23 -43.60 -31.01
CA GLU A 265 10.33 -44.45 -30.55
C GLU A 265 10.36 -45.80 -31.28
N GLN A 266 9.20 -46.39 -31.55
CA GLN A 266 9.09 -47.60 -32.38
C GLN A 266 9.57 -47.36 -33.83
N GLU A 267 9.23 -46.21 -34.42
CA GLU A 267 9.71 -45.80 -35.75
C GLU A 267 11.24 -45.60 -35.76
N ARG A 268 11.81 -44.96 -34.75
CA ARG A 268 13.28 -44.83 -34.61
C ARG A 268 13.99 -46.17 -34.52
N GLN A 269 13.47 -47.09 -33.71
CA GLN A 269 14.08 -48.41 -33.54
C GLN A 269 14.01 -49.24 -34.81
N THR A 270 12.91 -49.14 -35.57
CA THR A 270 12.79 -49.81 -36.86
C THR A 270 13.73 -49.21 -37.90
N GLU A 271 13.91 -47.88 -37.92
CA GLU A 271 14.85 -47.22 -38.82
C GLU A 271 16.32 -47.54 -38.47
N LEU A 272 16.68 -47.57 -37.18
CA LEU A 272 18.02 -47.97 -36.73
C LEU A 272 18.36 -49.40 -37.13
N ARG A 273 17.40 -50.34 -37.03
CA ARG A 273 17.58 -51.71 -37.52
C ARG A 273 17.80 -51.74 -39.03
N ARG A 274 17.03 -50.97 -39.81
CA ARG A 274 17.24 -50.83 -41.26
C ARG A 274 18.62 -50.30 -41.60
N ILE A 275 19.11 -49.30 -40.88
CA ILE A 275 20.44 -48.71 -41.09
C ILE A 275 21.55 -49.72 -40.74
N GLN A 276 21.39 -50.50 -39.67
CA GLN A 276 22.33 -51.59 -39.33
C GLN A 276 22.35 -52.68 -40.41
N GLU A 277 21.19 -53.14 -40.87
CA GLU A 277 21.10 -54.12 -41.96
C GLU A 277 21.72 -53.62 -43.27
N LEU A 278 21.63 -52.31 -43.55
CA LEU A 278 22.28 -51.67 -44.69
C LEU A 278 23.82 -51.60 -44.52
N ARG A 279 24.32 -51.34 -43.30
CA ARG A 279 25.76 -51.35 -43.00
C ARG A 279 26.37 -52.74 -43.12
N GLU A 280 25.71 -53.76 -42.57
CA GLU A 280 26.16 -55.16 -42.68
C GLU A 280 26.17 -55.65 -44.14
N LYS A 281 25.23 -55.16 -44.97
CA LYS A 281 25.28 -55.38 -46.43
C LYS A 281 26.45 -54.64 -47.09
N SER A 282 26.81 -53.44 -46.65
CA SER A 282 27.94 -52.68 -47.20
C SER A 282 29.32 -53.24 -46.79
N GLU A 283 29.46 -53.78 -45.59
CA GLU A 283 30.70 -54.40 -45.09
C GLU A 283 30.97 -55.75 -45.77
N ASN A 284 29.93 -56.50 -46.13
CA ASN A 284 30.09 -57.73 -46.92
C ASN A 284 30.45 -57.49 -48.41
N THR A 285 30.48 -56.23 -48.87
CA THR A 285 30.78 -55.88 -50.28
C THR A 285 32.16 -55.24 -50.47
N SER A 286 32.98 -55.09 -49.42
CA SER A 286 34.26 -54.36 -49.50
C SER A 286 35.45 -55.11 -48.90
N HIS A 287 35.76 -56.28 -49.47
CA HIS A 287 37.09 -56.88 -49.42
C HIS A 287 37.81 -56.71 -50.77
N HIS A 288 38.20 -55.48 -51.12
CA HIS A 288 39.29 -55.24 -52.07
C HIS A 288 39.88 -53.83 -51.92
N ARG A 289 41.21 -53.80 -51.77
CA ARG A 289 42.16 -52.67 -51.86
C ARG A 289 42.45 -51.87 -50.58
N GLU A 290 43.43 -52.42 -49.87
CA GLU A 290 44.68 -51.80 -49.42
C GLU A 290 45.03 -50.36 -49.86
N SER A 291 45.51 -49.64 -48.83
CA SER A 291 46.76 -48.87 -48.73
C SER A 291 46.77 -47.34 -48.99
N GLU A 292 47.41 -46.69 -48.00
CA GLU A 292 48.15 -45.42 -48.00
C GLU A 292 47.38 -44.11 -48.24
N VAL A 293 47.39 -43.22 -47.24
CA VAL A 293 48.17 -41.97 -47.27
C VAL A 293 48.44 -41.50 -45.83
N GLU A 294 49.73 -41.37 -45.54
CA GLU A 294 50.32 -40.75 -44.37
C GLU A 294 50.56 -39.24 -44.63
N SER A 295 50.46 -38.43 -43.57
CA SER A 295 51.17 -37.15 -43.34
C SER A 295 50.51 -35.79 -43.69
N SER A 296 50.76 -34.85 -42.75
CA SER A 296 50.58 -33.38 -42.76
C SER A 296 49.19 -32.87 -42.33
N ALA A 297 49.02 -32.09 -41.25
CA ALA A 297 49.81 -30.93 -40.85
C ALA A 297 49.93 -30.75 -39.32
N LYS A 298 51.15 -30.42 -38.90
CA LYS A 298 51.48 -29.74 -37.63
C LYS A 298 51.48 -28.23 -37.84
N ASN A 299 51.31 -27.51 -36.72
CA ASN A 299 51.29 -26.06 -36.49
C ASN A 299 49.85 -25.50 -36.58
N GLU A 300 49.30 -24.90 -35.53
CA GLU A 300 49.81 -23.69 -34.87
C GLU A 300 49.46 -23.60 -33.37
N LEU A 301 50.39 -22.98 -32.62
CA LEU A 301 50.25 -22.20 -31.37
C LEU A 301 49.31 -22.74 -30.27
N GLY A 302 49.79 -23.19 -29.11
CA GLY A 302 50.77 -22.49 -28.29
C GLY A 302 50.17 -21.28 -27.58
N LYS A 303 49.17 -21.51 -26.72
CA LYS A 303 48.90 -20.67 -25.54
C LYS A 303 48.64 -21.59 -24.36
N GLU A 304 49.62 -21.69 -23.48
CA GLU A 304 49.36 -22.08 -22.09
C GLU A 304 48.45 -20.98 -21.50
N GLU A 305 47.15 -21.21 -21.48
CA GLU A 305 46.27 -20.45 -20.58
C GLU A 305 46.71 -20.79 -19.14
N PRO A 306 46.99 -19.78 -18.31
CA PRO A 306 47.49 -20.03 -16.97
C PRO A 306 46.44 -20.85 -16.21
N LYS A 307 46.85 -21.89 -15.48
CA LYS A 307 45.94 -22.76 -14.69
C LYS A 307 44.95 -21.98 -13.80
N GLN A 308 45.26 -20.73 -13.45
CA GLN A 308 44.38 -19.80 -12.75
C GLN A 308 43.17 -19.32 -13.56
N GLU A 309 43.29 -19.17 -14.89
CA GLU A 309 42.19 -18.73 -15.77
C GLU A 309 41.20 -19.85 -16.05
N ILE A 310 41.69 -21.10 -16.18
CA ILE A 310 40.84 -22.29 -16.27
C ILE A 310 40.08 -22.50 -14.95
N GLN A 311 40.76 -22.42 -13.80
CA GLN A 311 40.14 -22.57 -12.48
C GLN A 311 39.14 -21.43 -12.18
N ALA A 312 39.49 -20.17 -12.49
CA ALA A 312 38.57 -19.04 -12.37
C ALA A 312 37.35 -19.20 -13.30
N ASN A 313 37.53 -19.76 -14.50
CA ASN A 313 36.42 -20.05 -15.40
C ASN A 313 35.52 -21.17 -14.86
N GLU A 314 36.09 -22.24 -14.30
CA GLU A 314 35.34 -23.32 -13.65
C GLU A 314 34.52 -22.81 -12.45
N GLU A 315 35.10 -21.94 -11.62
CA GLU A 315 34.41 -21.30 -10.49
C GLU A 315 33.28 -20.38 -10.98
N ARG A 316 33.49 -19.62 -12.06
CA ARG A 316 32.44 -18.80 -12.69
C ARG A 316 31.31 -19.64 -13.28
N VAL A 317 31.63 -20.74 -13.97
CA VAL A 317 30.65 -21.69 -14.52
C VAL A 317 29.86 -22.35 -13.40
N ALA A 318 30.52 -22.78 -12.33
CA ALA A 318 29.87 -23.38 -11.18
C ALA A 318 28.92 -22.38 -10.49
N LEU A 319 29.38 -21.14 -10.27
CA LEU A 319 28.56 -20.07 -9.70
C LEU A 319 27.36 -19.75 -10.59
N ALA A 320 27.56 -19.55 -11.90
CA ALA A 320 26.48 -19.27 -12.84
C ALA A 320 25.44 -20.40 -12.85
N ARG A 321 25.88 -21.66 -12.76
CA ARG A 321 25.00 -22.82 -12.61
C ARG A 321 24.20 -22.75 -11.30
N THR A 322 24.85 -22.48 -10.17
CA THR A 322 24.17 -22.32 -8.88
C THR A 322 23.12 -21.21 -8.93
N LEU A 323 23.47 -20.04 -9.46
CA LEU A 323 22.56 -18.90 -9.59
C LEU A 323 21.37 -19.24 -10.48
N LYS A 324 21.60 -19.93 -11.60
CA LYS A 324 20.53 -20.42 -12.47
C LYS A 324 19.63 -21.43 -11.77
N THR A 325 20.21 -22.39 -11.05
CA THR A 325 19.44 -23.36 -10.25
C THR A 325 18.56 -22.66 -9.23
N MET A 326 19.03 -21.60 -8.56
CA MET A 326 18.20 -20.82 -7.63
C MET A 326 16.97 -20.20 -8.31
N LEU A 327 17.14 -19.63 -9.51
CA LEU A 327 16.03 -19.07 -10.28
C LEU A 327 15.05 -20.15 -10.76
N VAL A 328 15.55 -21.30 -11.21
CA VAL A 328 14.71 -22.43 -11.64
C VAL A 328 13.95 -23.04 -10.46
N THR A 329 14.61 -23.25 -9.32
CA THR A 329 13.95 -23.75 -8.10
C THR A 329 12.85 -22.79 -7.66
N TYR A 330 13.13 -21.48 -7.64
CA TYR A 330 12.12 -20.47 -7.36
C TYR A 330 10.93 -20.55 -8.34
N GLN A 331 11.19 -20.65 -9.65
CA GLN A 331 10.12 -20.80 -10.65
C GLN A 331 9.29 -22.06 -10.43
N ASN A 332 9.93 -23.19 -10.11
CA ASN A 332 9.26 -24.46 -9.88
C ASN A 332 8.38 -24.41 -8.61
N GLU A 333 8.90 -23.91 -7.50
CA GLU A 333 8.13 -23.73 -6.26
C GLU A 333 6.95 -22.78 -6.46
N ARG A 334 7.20 -21.68 -7.17
CA ARG A 334 6.18 -20.67 -7.46
C ARG A 334 5.10 -21.24 -8.38
N ASN A 335 5.47 -21.98 -9.42
CA ASN A 335 4.54 -22.67 -10.30
C ASN A 335 3.78 -23.79 -9.60
N ALA A 336 4.32 -24.39 -8.54
CA ALA A 336 3.61 -25.38 -7.74
C ALA A 336 2.57 -24.73 -6.81
N HIS A 337 2.94 -23.65 -6.11
CA HIS A 337 2.11 -23.04 -5.08
C HIS A 337 1.16 -21.94 -5.58
N TYR A 338 1.53 -21.27 -6.67
CA TYR A 338 0.83 -20.08 -7.18
C TYR A 338 0.48 -20.23 -8.66
N LYS A 339 0.43 -21.48 -9.16
CA LYS A 339 0.00 -21.80 -10.53
C LYS A 339 -1.29 -21.10 -10.91
N ALA A 340 -2.25 -21.11 -9.97
CA ALA A 340 -3.49 -20.38 -10.06
C ALA A 340 -3.16 -18.88 -10.16
N LYS A 341 -2.67 -18.23 -9.10
CA LYS A 341 -2.40 -16.77 -9.07
C LYS A 341 -1.62 -16.20 -10.27
N ASP A 342 -0.57 -16.90 -10.74
CA ASP A 342 0.25 -16.45 -11.87
C ASP A 342 -0.44 -16.65 -13.24
N PHE A 343 -1.50 -17.46 -13.29
CA PHE A 343 -2.41 -17.57 -14.43
C PHE A 343 -3.42 -16.39 -14.48
N PHE A 344 -3.91 -15.90 -13.33
CA PHE A 344 -4.86 -14.76 -13.23
C PHE A 344 -4.20 -13.37 -13.41
N ASN A 345 -2.94 -13.21 -13.03
CA ASN A 345 -2.18 -11.96 -13.20
C ASN A 345 -0.87 -12.24 -13.96
N HIS A 346 -0.99 -12.39 -15.28
CA HIS A 346 0.13 -12.66 -16.16
C HIS A 346 1.14 -11.51 -16.20
N LYS A 347 0.79 -10.26 -15.84
CA LYS A 347 1.76 -9.16 -15.89
C LYS A 347 2.91 -9.38 -14.93
N ASP A 348 2.62 -9.77 -13.68
CA ASP A 348 3.66 -10.10 -12.70
C ASP A 348 4.42 -11.36 -13.12
N LYS A 349 3.72 -12.37 -13.67
CA LYS A 349 4.33 -13.59 -14.19
C LYS A 349 5.27 -13.31 -15.36
N ASP A 350 4.81 -12.60 -16.39
CA ASP A 350 5.54 -12.28 -17.61
C ASP A 350 6.73 -11.38 -17.31
N LEU A 351 6.55 -10.35 -16.46
CA LEU A 351 7.67 -9.52 -16.00
C LEU A 351 8.72 -10.38 -15.28
N ARG A 352 8.29 -11.34 -14.46
CA ARG A 352 9.18 -12.23 -13.71
C ARG A 352 9.86 -13.26 -14.60
N GLU A 353 9.12 -13.88 -15.52
CA GLU A 353 9.65 -14.87 -16.47
C GLU A 353 10.59 -14.20 -17.47
N GLU A 354 10.25 -13.02 -17.98
CA GLU A 354 11.13 -12.22 -18.82
C GLU A 354 12.38 -11.79 -18.06
N PHE A 355 12.24 -11.35 -16.81
CA PHE A 355 13.37 -11.01 -15.96
C PHE A 355 14.30 -12.20 -15.72
N ILE A 356 13.74 -13.35 -15.34
CA ILE A 356 14.50 -14.58 -15.11
C ILE A 356 15.15 -15.06 -16.40
N ARG A 357 14.45 -15.00 -17.54
CA ARG A 357 14.99 -15.33 -18.85
C ARG A 357 16.16 -14.42 -19.22
N THR A 358 16.02 -13.10 -19.01
CA THR A 358 17.10 -12.14 -19.28
C THR A 358 18.38 -12.49 -18.50
N ILE A 359 18.24 -13.01 -17.27
CA ILE A 359 19.38 -13.41 -16.45
C ILE A 359 19.90 -14.81 -16.83
N GLY A 360 19.00 -15.78 -16.97
CA GLY A 360 19.32 -17.22 -16.98
C GLY A 360 19.23 -17.94 -18.33
N ASP A 361 18.89 -17.24 -19.43
CA ASP A 361 18.85 -17.82 -20.77
C ASP A 361 20.22 -18.36 -21.21
N GLU A 362 20.25 -19.58 -21.75
CA GLU A 362 21.49 -20.29 -22.10
C GLU A 362 22.20 -19.71 -23.32
N ASN A 363 21.47 -19.01 -24.17
CA ASN A 363 21.98 -18.51 -25.44
C ASN A 363 22.33 -17.02 -25.36
N ASN A 364 21.53 -16.22 -24.67
CA ASN A 364 21.63 -14.76 -24.63
C ASN A 364 21.44 -14.15 -23.23
N GLY A 365 21.53 -14.94 -22.16
CA GLY A 365 21.33 -14.46 -20.79
C GLY A 365 22.57 -13.81 -20.17
N LEU A 366 22.38 -12.89 -19.24
CA LEU A 366 23.48 -12.17 -18.57
C LEU A 366 24.45 -13.09 -17.81
N LEU A 367 23.99 -14.25 -17.33
CA LEU A 367 24.88 -15.24 -16.69
C LEU A 367 25.86 -15.88 -17.69
N LYS A 368 25.49 -15.99 -18.97
CA LYS A 368 26.41 -16.43 -20.03
C LYS A 368 27.49 -15.38 -20.26
N ASP A 369 27.09 -14.11 -20.36
CA ASP A 369 28.03 -13.00 -20.51
C ASP A 369 28.98 -12.90 -19.32
N TYR A 370 28.49 -13.15 -18.10
CA TYR A 370 29.33 -13.26 -16.91
C TYR A 370 30.36 -14.40 -17.00
N VAL A 371 29.95 -15.58 -17.46
CA VAL A 371 30.88 -16.72 -17.64
C VAL A 371 31.98 -16.37 -18.65
N ILE A 372 31.62 -15.70 -19.75
CA ILE A 372 32.56 -15.34 -20.82
C ILE A 372 33.48 -14.17 -20.41
N SER A 373 32.92 -13.11 -19.85
CA SER A 373 33.64 -11.85 -19.58
C SER A 373 34.25 -11.78 -18.18
N GLY A 374 33.74 -12.57 -17.23
CA GLY A 374 34.05 -12.46 -15.81
C GLY A 374 33.48 -11.21 -15.13
N ASN A 375 32.70 -10.38 -15.83
CA ASN A 375 32.10 -9.18 -15.26
C ASN A 375 30.67 -9.44 -14.76
N CYS A 376 30.41 -9.28 -13.46
CA CYS A 376 29.06 -9.39 -12.91
C CYS A 376 28.30 -8.06 -12.79
N GLU A 377 28.86 -6.92 -13.18
CA GLU A 377 28.24 -5.60 -13.01
C GLU A 377 26.87 -5.53 -13.69
N GLU A 378 26.74 -6.04 -14.92
CA GLU A 378 25.47 -6.05 -15.64
C GLU A 378 24.44 -6.98 -14.96
N VAL A 379 24.88 -8.12 -14.42
CA VAL A 379 24.02 -9.03 -13.65
C VAL A 379 23.56 -8.35 -12.36
N LEU A 380 24.49 -7.76 -11.60
CA LEU A 380 24.21 -7.05 -10.36
C LEU A 380 23.27 -5.88 -10.61
N LYS A 381 23.55 -5.03 -11.60
CA LYS A 381 22.73 -3.88 -11.97
C LYS A 381 21.31 -4.30 -12.37
N LYS A 382 21.18 -5.37 -13.15
CA LYS A 382 19.85 -5.91 -13.52
C LYS A 382 19.09 -6.40 -12.28
N ILE A 383 19.77 -7.07 -11.36
CA ILE A 383 19.15 -7.56 -10.13
C ILE A 383 18.77 -6.41 -9.20
N THR A 384 19.68 -5.48 -8.89
CA THR A 384 19.45 -4.40 -7.93
C THR A 384 18.42 -3.38 -8.42
N SER A 385 18.38 -3.08 -9.73
CA SER A 385 17.30 -2.26 -10.30
C SER A 385 15.97 -3.03 -10.41
N GLY A 386 16.02 -4.35 -10.48
CA GLY A 386 14.87 -5.23 -10.66
C GLY A 386 14.12 -5.60 -9.38
N ILE A 387 14.83 -5.74 -8.25
CA ILE A 387 14.31 -6.31 -7.00
C ILE A 387 13.02 -5.62 -6.53
N ALA A 388 12.96 -4.29 -6.58
CA ALA A 388 11.82 -3.51 -6.10
C ALA A 388 10.52 -3.76 -6.88
N TYR A 389 10.61 -4.22 -8.14
CA TYR A 389 9.42 -4.52 -8.95
C TYR A 389 8.72 -5.81 -8.50
N PHE A 390 9.40 -6.68 -7.77
CA PHE A 390 8.85 -7.96 -7.31
C PHE A 390 8.43 -7.87 -5.85
N LYS A 391 7.12 -7.82 -5.57
CA LYS A 391 6.59 -7.73 -4.19
C LYS A 391 6.65 -9.05 -3.39
N GLY A 392 7.10 -10.15 -4.00
CA GLY A 392 7.13 -11.45 -3.37
C GLY A 392 8.41 -11.68 -2.55
N ILE A 393 8.27 -11.88 -1.24
CA ILE A 393 9.38 -12.09 -0.29
C ILE A 393 10.35 -13.17 -0.79
N LYS A 394 9.84 -14.30 -1.29
CA LYS A 394 10.66 -15.39 -1.87
C LYS A 394 11.54 -14.96 -3.05
N MET A 395 11.00 -14.13 -3.95
CA MET A 395 11.76 -13.65 -5.12
C MET A 395 12.83 -12.67 -4.67
N GLN A 396 12.46 -11.71 -3.81
CA GLN A 396 13.41 -10.73 -3.26
C GLN A 396 14.54 -11.42 -2.50
N ALA A 397 14.24 -12.37 -1.60
CA ALA A 397 15.25 -13.14 -0.88
C ALA A 397 16.15 -13.94 -1.84
N THR A 398 15.58 -14.58 -2.87
CA THR A 398 16.36 -15.31 -3.89
C THR A 398 17.33 -14.39 -4.63
N LEU A 399 16.86 -13.23 -5.10
CA LEU A 399 17.67 -12.25 -5.79
C LEU A 399 18.76 -11.65 -4.88
N ASN A 400 18.43 -11.38 -3.61
CA ASN A 400 19.38 -10.90 -2.62
C ASN A 400 20.49 -11.93 -2.34
N ARG A 401 20.16 -13.22 -2.22
CA ARG A 401 21.18 -14.28 -2.14
C ARG A 401 22.06 -14.34 -3.39
N MET A 402 21.50 -14.11 -4.58
CA MET A 402 22.29 -14.05 -5.81
C MET A 402 23.27 -12.89 -5.80
N VAL A 403 22.82 -11.69 -5.38
CA VAL A 403 23.70 -10.52 -5.20
C VAL A 403 24.83 -10.83 -4.25
N VAL A 404 24.52 -11.40 -3.07
CA VAL A 404 25.54 -11.77 -2.08
C VAL A 404 26.55 -12.76 -2.66
N LYS A 405 26.11 -13.81 -3.34
CA LYS A 405 27.00 -14.80 -3.96
C LYS A 405 27.88 -14.21 -5.07
N LEU A 406 27.35 -13.28 -5.87
CA LEU A 406 28.13 -12.57 -6.90
C LEU A 406 29.18 -11.65 -6.27
N LEU A 407 28.81 -10.91 -5.23
CA LEU A 407 29.72 -10.04 -4.48
C LEU A 407 30.79 -10.83 -3.73
N ASP A 408 30.43 -11.98 -3.14
CA ASP A 408 31.37 -12.89 -2.48
C ASP A 408 32.39 -13.45 -3.48
N ALA A 409 31.96 -13.82 -4.69
CA ALA A 409 32.82 -14.34 -5.74
C ALA A 409 33.76 -13.29 -6.36
N HIS A 410 33.32 -12.03 -6.45
CA HIS A 410 34.16 -10.92 -6.95
C HIS A 410 35.12 -10.38 -5.90
N GLN A 411 34.84 -10.67 -4.63
CA GLN A 411 35.75 -10.29 -3.58
C GLN A 411 36.95 -11.24 -3.62
N LYS A 412 38.09 -10.73 -4.13
CA LYS A 412 39.38 -11.42 -4.09
C LYS A 412 39.56 -12.00 -2.69
N SER A 413 39.74 -13.32 -2.63
CA SER A 413 39.93 -14.07 -1.39
C SER A 413 41.29 -13.76 -0.77
N GLU A 414 41.48 -12.53 -0.32
CA GLU A 414 42.53 -12.20 0.63
C GLU A 414 42.02 -12.68 1.98
N VAL A 415 42.52 -13.85 2.41
CA VAL A 415 42.33 -14.33 3.77
C VAL A 415 43.10 -13.38 4.69
N ILE A 416 42.40 -12.37 5.20
CA ILE A 416 42.97 -11.44 6.18
C ILE A 416 42.97 -12.16 7.53
N GLU A 417 44.13 -12.70 7.90
CA GLU A 417 44.34 -13.27 9.24
C GLU A 417 43.97 -12.22 10.30
N ASP A 418 43.29 -12.68 11.36
CA ASP A 418 42.83 -11.89 12.49
C ASP A 418 41.94 -10.67 12.13
N LEU A 419 41.06 -10.85 11.14
CA LEU A 419 40.13 -9.82 10.65
C LEU A 419 39.41 -9.06 11.78
N ALA A 420 38.79 -9.76 12.72
CA ALA A 420 38.05 -9.14 13.83
C ALA A 420 38.97 -8.32 14.76
N VAL A 421 40.18 -8.81 15.03
CA VAL A 421 41.16 -8.11 15.88
C VAL A 421 41.65 -6.84 15.19
N LYS A 422 41.91 -6.91 13.88
CA LYS A 422 42.32 -5.75 13.06
C LYS A 422 41.20 -4.71 12.94
N ALA A 423 39.96 -5.14 12.80
CA ALA A 423 38.80 -4.24 12.80
C ALA A 423 38.67 -3.52 14.15
N GLN A 424 38.79 -4.24 15.27
CA GLN A 424 38.71 -3.63 16.60
C GLN A 424 39.87 -2.66 16.90
N ALA A 425 41.09 -3.00 16.45
CA ALA A 425 42.24 -2.10 16.53
C ALA A 425 41.99 -0.81 15.71
N THR A 426 41.44 -0.96 14.49
CA THR A 426 41.08 0.16 13.63
C THR A 426 40.02 1.06 14.26
N LEU A 427 38.97 0.49 14.85
CA LEU A 427 37.93 1.26 15.55
C LEU A 427 38.49 2.01 16.76
N SER A 428 39.41 1.39 17.49
CA SER A 428 40.08 2.05 18.62
C SER A 428 40.83 3.30 18.18
N ILE A 429 41.44 3.31 16.99
CA ILE A 429 42.08 4.49 16.40
C ILE A 429 41.03 5.58 16.11
N PHE A 430 39.87 5.23 15.57
CA PHE A 430 38.78 6.18 15.32
C PHE A 430 38.18 6.75 16.60
N THR A 431 38.01 5.94 17.66
CA THR A 431 37.48 6.35 18.97
C THR A 431 38.38 7.37 19.66
N GLN A 432 39.70 7.26 19.50
CA GLN A 432 40.67 8.20 20.08
C GLN A 432 40.70 9.57 19.38
N ARG A 433 40.16 9.68 18.16
CA ARG A 433 40.15 10.91 17.36
C ARG A 433 38.85 11.70 17.61
N LYS A 434 38.95 12.98 17.95
CA LYS A 434 37.76 13.83 18.19
C LYS A 434 36.99 14.15 16.90
N GLY A 435 35.68 14.37 17.02
CA GLY A 435 34.81 14.83 15.94
C GLY A 435 34.19 13.69 15.13
N ARG A 436 34.13 13.84 13.79
CA ARG A 436 33.49 12.85 12.89
C ARG A 436 34.07 11.43 13.00
N PRO A 437 35.40 11.22 13.13
CA PRO A 437 35.98 9.89 13.39
C PRO A 437 35.40 9.18 14.62
N GLN A 438 35.20 9.89 15.74
CA GLN A 438 34.60 9.34 16.95
C GLN A 438 33.15 8.90 16.73
N GLN A 439 32.36 9.76 16.05
CA GLN A 439 30.97 9.47 15.71
C GLN A 439 30.87 8.25 14.77
N TYR A 440 31.84 8.08 13.87
CA TYR A 440 31.92 6.93 12.98
C TYR A 440 32.17 5.66 13.78
N ALA A 441 33.15 5.66 14.69
CA ALA A 441 33.40 4.52 15.57
C ALA A 441 32.17 4.14 16.38
N GLN A 442 31.46 5.12 16.96
CA GLN A 442 30.23 4.87 17.70
C GLN A 442 29.14 4.24 16.83
N LYS A 443 28.93 4.75 15.60
CA LYS A 443 27.94 4.20 14.67
C LYS A 443 28.27 2.79 14.19
N ILE A 444 29.54 2.49 14.00
CA ILE A 444 29.99 1.13 13.69
C ILE A 444 29.79 0.21 14.91
N GLN A 445 30.05 0.70 16.13
CA GLN A 445 29.80 -0.05 17.36
C GLN A 445 28.31 -0.35 17.53
N ASP A 446 27.41 0.60 17.25
CA ASP A 446 25.96 0.38 17.21
C ASP A 446 25.62 -0.77 16.24
N LEU A 447 26.25 -0.85 15.07
CA LEU A 447 26.04 -1.95 14.12
C LEU A 447 26.52 -3.30 14.67
N TYR A 448 27.67 -3.37 15.34
CA TYR A 448 28.09 -4.61 16.03
C TYR A 448 27.09 -5.05 17.09
N GLU A 449 26.53 -4.11 17.86
CA GLU A 449 25.49 -4.42 18.84
C GLU A 449 24.22 -4.96 18.18
N LYS A 450 23.82 -4.42 17.01
CA LYS A 450 22.69 -4.97 16.24
C LYS A 450 22.99 -6.38 15.71
N ILE A 451 24.21 -6.65 15.25
CA ILE A 451 24.63 -8.00 14.83
C ILE A 451 24.58 -8.98 16.01
N ALA A 452 25.08 -8.58 17.19
CA ALA A 452 24.97 -9.37 18.40
C ALA A 452 23.51 -9.62 18.79
N GLY A 453 22.63 -8.63 18.61
CA GLY A 453 21.19 -8.77 18.77
C GLY A 453 20.57 -9.81 17.83
N ILE A 454 20.98 -9.87 16.56
CA ILE A 454 20.55 -10.90 15.60
C ILE A 454 20.95 -12.30 16.09
N LYS A 455 22.19 -12.47 16.57
CA LYS A 455 22.67 -13.75 17.11
C LYS A 455 21.94 -14.15 18.40
N ALA A 456 21.66 -13.19 19.28
CA ALA A 456 20.85 -13.44 20.48
C ALA A 456 19.41 -13.84 20.11
N TYR A 457 18.83 -13.19 19.11
CA TYR A 457 17.52 -13.54 18.57
C TYR A 457 17.49 -14.95 17.98
N ALA A 458 18.57 -15.37 17.29
CA ALA A 458 18.68 -16.73 16.75
C ALA A 458 18.49 -17.82 17.81
N ALA A 459 18.91 -17.59 19.06
CA ALA A 459 18.74 -18.52 20.17
C ALA A 459 17.27 -18.69 20.62
N THR A 460 16.39 -17.76 20.25
CA THR A 460 14.94 -17.83 20.53
C THR A 460 14.15 -18.56 19.45
N LEU A 461 14.78 -18.86 18.32
CA LEU A 461 14.16 -19.50 17.17
C LEU A 461 14.18 -21.03 17.28
N PRO A 462 13.29 -21.73 16.55
CA PRO A 462 13.37 -23.17 16.35
C PRO A 462 14.73 -23.63 15.80
N GLU A 463 15.16 -24.84 16.17
CA GLU A 463 16.49 -25.41 15.84
C GLU A 463 16.78 -25.39 14.32
N ASN A 464 15.77 -25.59 13.49
CA ASN A 464 15.87 -25.56 12.03
C ASN A 464 16.12 -24.15 11.44
N LYS A 465 15.90 -23.07 12.20
CA LYS A 465 16.17 -21.68 11.80
C LYS A 465 17.39 -21.08 12.50
N GLN A 466 17.72 -21.59 13.70
CA GLN A 466 18.83 -21.10 14.52
C GLN A 466 20.17 -21.14 13.77
N GLY A 467 20.47 -22.24 13.07
CA GLY A 467 21.72 -22.39 12.31
C GLY A 467 21.89 -21.32 11.24
N THR A 468 20.84 -21.10 10.44
CA THR A 468 20.84 -20.12 9.33
C THR A 468 21.01 -18.68 9.81
N ILE A 469 20.36 -18.30 10.92
CA ILE A 469 20.45 -16.92 11.43
C ILE A 469 21.75 -16.67 12.19
N ASN A 470 22.32 -17.68 12.84
CA ASN A 470 23.67 -17.57 13.38
C ASN A 470 24.71 -17.37 12.28
N GLU A 471 24.62 -18.15 11.19
CA GLU A 471 25.50 -18.00 10.03
C GLU A 471 25.35 -16.60 9.40
N LEU A 472 24.11 -16.10 9.26
CA LEU A 472 23.85 -14.75 8.80
C LEU A 472 24.54 -13.70 9.69
N GLY A 473 24.42 -13.83 11.02
CA GLY A 473 25.08 -12.95 11.97
C GLY A 473 26.61 -12.98 11.83
N ASP A 474 27.21 -14.14 11.64
CA ASP A 474 28.66 -14.30 11.42
C ASP A 474 29.11 -13.65 10.11
N LEU A 475 28.33 -13.82 9.05
CA LEU A 475 28.59 -13.24 7.74
C LEU A 475 28.44 -11.72 7.74
N LEU A 476 27.43 -11.17 8.42
CA LEU A 476 27.27 -9.72 8.60
C LEU A 476 28.43 -9.12 9.41
N GLN A 477 28.91 -9.84 10.44
CA GLN A 477 30.06 -9.41 11.23
C GLN A 477 31.32 -9.33 10.36
N LYS A 478 31.57 -10.36 9.54
CA LYS A 478 32.71 -10.37 8.61
C LYS A 478 32.65 -9.21 7.60
N ASP A 479 31.46 -8.88 7.09
CA ASP A 479 31.30 -7.75 6.15
C ASP A 479 31.58 -6.41 6.84
N LEU A 480 31.12 -6.24 8.08
CA LEU A 480 31.39 -5.05 8.87
C LEU A 480 32.88 -4.92 9.21
N ASP A 481 33.52 -6.01 9.64
CA ASP A 481 34.96 -6.03 9.92
C ASP A 481 35.75 -5.62 8.69
N ARG A 482 35.40 -6.17 7.51
CA ARG A 482 36.03 -5.82 6.22
C ARG A 482 35.86 -4.35 5.86
N PHE A 483 34.67 -3.80 6.05
CA PHE A 483 34.40 -2.39 5.79
C PHE A 483 35.25 -1.46 6.67
N VAL A 484 35.39 -1.81 7.94
CA VAL A 484 36.21 -1.04 8.89
C VAL A 484 37.69 -1.01 8.48
N ILE A 485 38.26 -2.16 8.11
CA ILE A 485 39.69 -2.25 7.79
C ILE A 485 40.06 -1.66 6.42
N GLN A 486 39.09 -1.46 5.52
CA GLN A 486 39.34 -0.88 4.19
C GLN A 486 39.82 0.58 4.26
N SER A 487 39.55 1.27 5.36
CA SER A 487 39.98 2.67 5.56
C SER A 487 40.51 2.85 6.98
N PRO A 488 41.72 2.37 7.30
CA PRO A 488 42.19 2.27 8.69
C PRO A 488 42.50 3.62 9.32
N ASN A 489 42.71 4.65 8.49
CA ASN A 489 43.19 5.97 8.93
C ASN A 489 42.26 7.12 8.53
N GLU A 490 41.23 6.89 7.73
CA GLU A 490 40.34 7.94 7.21
C GLU A 490 38.90 7.43 7.12
N LEU A 491 37.92 8.33 7.07
CA LEU A 491 36.53 7.90 6.84
C LEU A 491 36.42 7.22 5.47
N PRO A 492 35.61 6.15 5.35
CA PRO A 492 35.44 5.44 4.08
C PRO A 492 34.98 6.37 2.95
N ALA A 493 35.48 6.11 1.73
CA ALA A 493 35.03 6.81 0.53
C ALA A 493 33.58 6.44 0.19
N LYS A 494 32.93 7.29 -0.64
CA LYS A 494 31.56 7.09 -1.15
C LYS A 494 31.38 5.68 -1.73
N ASP A 495 32.25 5.30 -2.65
CA ASP A 495 32.12 4.04 -3.38
C ASP A 495 32.30 2.83 -2.46
N ALA A 496 33.20 2.91 -1.48
CA ALA A 496 33.40 1.88 -0.47
C ALA A 496 32.15 1.72 0.43
N TYR A 497 31.52 2.83 0.83
CA TYR A 497 30.26 2.77 1.55
C TYR A 497 29.14 2.18 0.70
N GLN A 498 29.00 2.58 -0.57
CA GLN A 498 27.94 2.06 -1.45
C GLN A 498 28.06 0.55 -1.67
N GLN A 499 29.29 0.03 -1.80
CA GLN A 499 29.53 -1.40 -1.88
C GLN A 499 29.20 -2.13 -0.57
N PHE A 500 29.55 -1.53 0.57
CA PHE A 500 29.18 -2.06 1.89
C PHE A 500 27.66 -2.07 2.10
N ASP A 501 26.98 -0.96 1.82
CA ASP A 501 25.54 -0.78 1.95
C ASP A 501 24.76 -1.79 1.11
N LEU A 502 25.13 -1.92 -0.17
CA LEU A 502 24.55 -2.91 -1.07
C LEU A 502 24.72 -4.34 -0.51
N ARG A 503 25.92 -4.66 -0.03
CA ARG A 503 26.23 -5.99 0.48
C ARG A 503 25.48 -6.32 1.75
N ILE A 504 25.52 -5.43 2.74
CA ILE A 504 24.86 -5.65 4.03
C ILE A 504 23.34 -5.71 3.85
N THR A 505 22.77 -4.86 3.01
CA THR A 505 21.34 -4.85 2.73
C THR A 505 20.92 -6.14 2.03
N ALA A 506 21.64 -6.57 0.99
CA ALA A 506 21.36 -7.83 0.32
C ALA A 506 21.52 -9.03 1.25
N ARG A 507 22.54 -9.04 2.13
CA ARG A 507 22.76 -10.13 3.08
C ARG A 507 21.67 -10.19 4.14
N LEU A 508 21.24 -9.05 4.67
CA LEU A 508 20.18 -8.97 5.67
C LEU A 508 18.84 -9.50 5.13
N HIS A 509 18.50 -9.12 3.90
CA HIS A 509 17.27 -9.58 3.23
C HIS A 509 17.40 -10.95 2.54
N SER A 510 18.54 -11.64 2.67
CA SER A 510 18.77 -12.92 1.97
C SER A 510 18.01 -14.09 2.59
N GLN A 511 17.50 -13.93 3.81
CA GLN A 511 16.80 -14.98 4.58
C GLN A 511 15.34 -14.58 4.92
N ASP A 512 14.81 -13.52 4.31
CA ASP A 512 13.47 -13.01 4.63
C ASP A 512 12.36 -14.02 4.36
N ASP A 513 12.54 -14.94 3.42
CA ASP A 513 11.57 -16.00 3.13
C ASP A 513 11.57 -17.14 4.15
N ILE A 514 12.65 -17.32 4.92
CA ILE A 514 12.72 -18.27 6.05
C ILE A 514 12.18 -17.61 7.33
N MET A 515 12.37 -16.30 7.42
CA MET A 515 12.06 -15.51 8.60
C MET A 515 10.73 -14.74 8.52
N SER A 516 10.02 -14.80 7.39
CA SER A 516 8.76 -14.07 7.16
C SER A 516 7.68 -14.41 8.18
N ASP A 517 7.70 -15.63 8.72
CA ASP A 517 6.72 -16.10 9.69
C ASP A 517 7.04 -15.63 11.12
N GLU A 518 8.21 -15.02 11.33
CA GLU A 518 8.67 -14.56 12.64
C GLU A 518 8.39 -13.06 12.82
N GLN A 519 7.41 -12.73 13.68
CA GLN A 519 6.91 -11.36 13.86
C GLN A 519 7.96 -10.29 14.16
N SER A 520 9.08 -10.66 14.79
CA SER A 520 10.13 -9.72 15.20
C SER A 520 11.20 -9.49 14.13
N TRP A 521 11.27 -10.33 13.09
CA TRP A 521 12.36 -10.26 12.11
C TRP A 521 12.37 -8.95 11.33
N SER A 522 11.22 -8.53 10.82
CA SER A 522 11.06 -7.26 10.08
C SER A 522 11.52 -6.05 10.89
N ALA A 523 11.18 -6.00 12.18
CA ALA A 523 11.60 -4.94 13.09
C ALA A 523 13.12 -4.96 13.35
N ILE A 524 13.73 -6.14 13.44
CA ILE A 524 15.18 -6.30 13.60
C ILE A 524 15.91 -5.79 12.33
N VAL A 525 15.46 -6.24 11.16
CA VAL A 525 15.99 -5.81 9.85
C VAL A 525 15.88 -4.30 9.69
N PHE A 526 14.70 -3.74 9.97
CA PHE A 526 14.44 -2.31 9.89
C PHE A 526 15.38 -1.48 10.77
N ASN A 527 15.50 -1.84 12.04
CA ASN A 527 16.37 -1.13 12.98
C ASN A 527 17.85 -1.20 12.56
N PHE A 528 18.26 -2.31 11.93
CA PHE A 528 19.60 -2.46 11.38
C PHE A 528 19.83 -1.50 10.20
N LEU A 529 18.92 -1.48 9.21
CA LEU A 529 19.01 -0.62 8.04
C LEU A 529 19.00 0.86 8.41
N LEU A 530 18.21 1.25 9.42
CA LEU A 530 18.24 2.62 9.93
C LEU A 530 19.64 2.99 10.46
N CYS A 531 20.32 2.08 11.16
CA CYS A 531 21.69 2.32 11.63
C CYS A 531 22.65 2.52 10.45
N VAL A 532 22.56 1.68 9.42
CA VAL A 532 23.34 1.79 8.17
C VAL A 532 23.07 3.14 7.48
N ALA A 533 21.82 3.54 7.31
CA ALA A 533 21.46 4.82 6.70
C ALA A 533 22.00 6.03 7.49
N THR A 534 22.00 5.97 8.83
CA THR A 534 22.62 7.04 9.64
C THR A 534 24.14 7.12 9.49
N LEU A 535 24.80 5.99 9.20
CA LEU A 535 26.22 5.95 8.88
C LEU A 535 26.51 6.63 7.53
N ALA A 536 25.65 6.43 6.52
CA ALA A 536 25.69 7.17 5.24
C ALA A 536 25.72 8.68 5.47
N LYS A 537 24.79 9.19 6.28
CA LYS A 537 24.70 10.63 6.59
C LYS A 537 26.00 11.17 7.19
N LEU A 538 26.69 10.38 8.01
CA LEU A 538 27.96 10.78 8.61
C LEU A 538 29.10 10.82 7.57
N ILE A 539 29.17 9.84 6.68
CA ILE A 539 30.18 9.73 5.63
C ILE A 539 29.97 10.82 4.56
N TYR A 540 28.72 11.13 4.21
CA TYR A 540 28.35 12.10 3.17
C TYR A 540 28.16 13.54 3.66
N SER A 541 28.14 13.79 4.98
CA SER A 541 27.89 15.14 5.52
C SER A 541 28.93 16.17 5.05
N LYS A 542 28.43 17.24 4.44
CA LYS A 542 29.15 18.36 3.82
C LYS A 542 30.14 19.05 4.76
N ALA A 543 31.41 18.65 4.71
CA ALA A 543 32.54 19.54 4.98
C ALA A 543 33.24 20.01 3.69
N LYS A 544 32.72 19.66 2.50
CA LYS A 544 33.32 20.01 1.20
C LYS A 544 32.52 20.99 0.33
N THR A 545 31.34 21.47 0.74
CA THR A 545 30.50 22.34 -0.11
C THR A 545 29.95 23.62 0.52
N GLY A 546 30.37 23.99 1.74
CA GLY A 546 30.38 25.38 2.22
C GLY A 546 29.13 26.27 2.02
N ARG A 547 27.91 25.73 1.95
CA ARG A 547 26.67 26.52 1.86
C ARG A 547 25.54 25.84 2.63
N ALA A 548 25.09 26.52 3.69
CA ALA A 548 23.80 26.30 4.32
C ALA A 548 22.72 26.89 3.41
N SER A 549 21.77 26.06 2.97
CA SER A 549 20.52 26.49 2.35
C SER A 549 19.39 25.99 3.22
N LEU A 550 18.99 26.83 4.18
CA LEU A 550 17.64 26.85 4.71
C LEU A 550 16.86 27.66 3.68
N PHE A 551 15.88 27.02 3.04
CA PHE A 551 15.01 27.55 1.98
C PHE A 551 15.68 27.68 0.59
N PHE A 552 15.05 27.04 -0.41
CA PHE A 552 15.37 26.88 -1.84
C PHE A 552 15.97 25.53 -2.27
N ASP A 553 15.19 24.88 -3.15
CA ASP A 553 15.34 23.63 -3.91
C ASP A 553 16.44 22.64 -3.48
N LYS A 554 15.98 21.48 -2.99
CA LYS A 554 16.82 20.29 -2.84
C LYS A 554 17.44 19.97 -4.21
N THR A 555 18.76 20.09 -4.30
CA THR A 555 19.53 19.59 -5.46
C THR A 555 19.29 18.08 -5.64
N GLU A 556 19.33 17.54 -6.87
CA GLU A 556 19.14 16.10 -7.13
C GLU A 556 20.04 15.23 -6.25
N VAL A 557 21.27 15.69 -5.98
CA VAL A 557 22.23 15.02 -5.09
C VAL A 557 21.74 14.99 -3.63
N GLN A 558 21.04 16.01 -3.14
CA GLN A 558 20.39 15.97 -1.81
C GLN A 558 19.16 15.07 -1.79
N LYS A 559 18.41 14.97 -2.90
CA LYS A 559 17.32 13.99 -3.03
C LYS A 559 17.86 12.56 -3.05
N GLU A 560 18.98 12.30 -3.71
CA GLU A 560 19.67 11.00 -3.70
C GLU A 560 20.23 10.62 -2.32
N ILE A 561 20.67 11.60 -1.53
CA ILE A 561 21.25 11.36 -0.18
C ILE A 561 20.16 11.18 0.88
N GLU A 562 19.03 11.86 0.74
CA GLU A 562 17.87 11.68 1.62
C GLU A 562 17.01 10.49 1.17
N ALA A 563 17.08 10.03 -0.08
CA ALA A 563 16.31 8.90 -0.60
C ALA A 563 16.42 7.60 0.21
N PRO A 564 17.56 7.15 0.78
CA PRO A 564 17.61 5.93 1.57
C PRO A 564 16.97 6.11 2.95
N VAL A 565 17.04 7.32 3.51
CA VAL A 565 16.41 7.68 4.80
C VAL A 565 14.91 7.89 4.61
N ASP A 566 14.52 8.59 3.54
CA ASP A 566 13.14 8.82 3.14
C ASP A 566 12.47 7.53 2.65
N ALA A 567 13.20 6.62 1.99
CA ALA A 567 12.72 5.28 1.62
C ALA A 567 12.56 4.37 2.85
N ALA A 568 13.51 4.39 3.79
CA ALA A 568 13.33 3.69 5.07
C ALA A 568 12.16 4.28 5.88
N LEU A 569 11.91 5.59 5.80
CA LEU A 569 10.76 6.26 6.42
C LEU A 569 9.44 6.03 5.65
N GLU A 570 9.47 5.90 4.32
CA GLU A 570 8.32 5.53 3.49
C GLU A 570 7.96 4.05 3.68
N ASP A 571 8.93 3.15 3.82
CA ASP A 571 8.70 1.77 4.24
C ASP A 571 8.04 1.74 5.61
N LEU A 572 8.45 2.60 6.55
CA LEU A 572 7.80 2.79 7.86
C LEU A 572 6.31 3.17 7.69
N ARG A 573 6.01 4.07 6.76
CA ARG A 573 4.63 4.53 6.47
C ARG A 573 3.81 3.45 5.77
N ASN A 574 4.40 2.71 4.83
CA ASN A 574 3.76 1.63 4.10
C ASN A 574 3.53 0.39 4.98
N PHE A 575 4.44 0.14 5.93
CA PHE A 575 4.36 -0.95 6.90
C PHE A 575 3.22 -0.75 7.90
N PHE A 576 2.99 0.48 8.38
CA PHE A 576 1.82 0.83 9.20
C PHE A 576 0.49 0.87 8.43
N THR A 577 0.50 0.74 7.11
CA THR A 577 -0.71 0.66 6.27
C THR A 577 -1.03 -0.74 5.75
N LEU A 578 -0.22 -1.75 6.07
CA LEU A 578 -0.41 -3.15 5.62
C LEU A 578 -1.06 -4.08 6.67
N GLU A 579 -1.44 -3.54 7.83
CA GLU A 579 -2.40 -4.17 8.76
C GLU A 579 -3.75 -3.42 8.70
N SER A 580 -4.50 -3.60 7.60
CA SER A 580 -5.94 -3.29 7.55
C SER A 580 -6.67 -4.08 6.47
#